data_AF-A0A933XTU5-F1
#
_entry.id   AF-A0A933XTU5-F1
#
_cell.length_a   1.000
_cell.length_b   1.000
_cell.length_c   1.000
_cell.angle_alpha   90.00
_cell.angle_beta   90.00
_cell.angle_gamma   90.00
#
_symmetry.space_group_name_H-M   'P 1'
#
loop_
_entity.id
_entity.type
_entity.pdbx_description
1 polymer ?
#
loop_
_entity_poly.entity_id
_entity_poly.type
_entity_poly.pdbx_seq_one_letter_code
_entity_poly.pdbx_strand_id
1 'polypeptide(L)'
;MTGYMVAISCMGYMAFYLYIQLGQLDRIVTVMDRDALTAEQFNLLRDRMDRSVTQLRNEMIGLAVIGTLVSVIGGVYTYNLVIRPLRKLAEYADTQGKTELPEIKANNEIKQLAAALSHLAPRPGEFQQK
;
A
#
# COMPACT_ATOMS: atom_id res chain seq x y z
N MET A 1 -13.37 2.89 -1.67
CA MET A 1 -13.50 2.38 -0.27
C MET A 1 -12.56 1.22 0.05
N THR A 2 -12.39 0.24 -0.85
CA THR A 2 -11.51 -0.94 -0.64
C THR A 2 -10.04 -0.60 -0.38
N GLY A 3 -9.48 0.44 -1.02
CA GLY A 3 -8.08 0.85 -0.78
C GLY A 3 -7.80 1.32 0.66
N TYR A 4 -8.74 2.07 1.28
CA TYR A 4 -8.60 2.51 2.66
C TYR A 4 -8.71 1.34 3.65
N MET A 5 -9.60 0.38 3.40
CA MET A 5 -9.73 -0.84 4.20
C MET A 5 -8.42 -1.65 4.21
N VAL A 6 -7.76 -1.77 3.07
CA VAL A 6 -6.46 -2.47 2.96
C VAL A 6 -5.38 -1.71 3.73
N ALA A 7 -5.29 -0.39 3.55
CA ALA A 7 -4.30 0.43 4.26
C ALA A 7 -4.48 0.37 5.79
N ILE A 8 -5.71 0.49 6.28
CA ILE A 8 -6.04 0.39 7.71
C ILE A 8 -5.69 -1.01 8.25
N SER A 9 -5.97 -2.07 7.49
CA SER A 9 -5.64 -3.44 7.90
C SER A 9 -4.13 -3.67 7.99
N CYS A 10 -3.35 -3.14 7.04
CA CYS A 10 -1.89 -3.21 7.09
C CYS A 10 -1.31 -2.44 8.27
N MET A 11 -1.81 -1.23 8.55
CA MET A 11 -1.37 -0.43 9.71
C MET A 11 -1.75 -1.12 11.04
N GLY A 12 -2.96 -1.67 11.14
CA GLY A 12 -3.41 -2.41 12.33
C GLY A 12 -2.58 -3.66 12.59
N TYR A 13 -2.25 -4.42 11.54
CA TYR A 13 -1.36 -5.58 11.67
C TYR A 13 0.04 -5.19 12.14
N MET A 14 0.64 -4.13 11.56
CA MET A 14 1.95 -3.65 12.00
C MET A 14 1.94 -3.16 13.46
N ALA A 15 0.89 -2.44 13.87
CA ALA A 15 0.76 -2.00 15.26
C ALA A 15 0.64 -3.18 16.24
N PHE A 16 -0.17 -4.19 15.90
CA PHE A 16 -0.31 -5.40 16.71
C PHE A 16 1.00 -6.20 16.80
N TYR A 17 1.70 -6.34 15.67
CA TYR A 17 2.98 -7.02 15.61
C TYR A 17 4.05 -6.31 16.47
N LEU A 18 4.18 -4.99 16.36
CA LEU A 18 5.08 -4.19 17.19
C LEU A 18 4.73 -4.28 18.68
N TYR A 19 3.44 -4.31 19.03
CA TYR A 19 2.98 -4.45 20.41
C TYR A 19 3.45 -5.77 21.04
N ILE A 20 3.32 -6.90 20.32
CA ILE A 20 3.81 -8.20 20.80
C ILE A 20 5.33 -8.18 21.01
N GLN A 21 6.08 -7.60 20.06
CA GLN A 21 7.53 -7.52 20.14
C GLN A 21 8.02 -6.67 21.32
N LEU A 22 7.38 -5.53 21.57
CA LEU A 22 7.70 -4.66 22.70
C LEU A 22 7.46 -5.38 24.03
N GLY A 23 6.40 -6.18 24.15
CA GLY A 23 6.15 -6.99 25.35
C GLY A 23 7.20 -8.09 25.59
N GLN A 24 7.75 -8.68 24.53
CA GLN A 24 8.85 -9.65 24.65
C GLN A 24 10.15 -8.98 25.11
N LEU A 25 10.47 -7.81 24.56
CA LEU A 25 11.62 -7.01 24.98
C LEU A 25 11.49 -6.55 26.43
N ASP A 26 10.32 -6.05 26.83
CA ASP A 26 10.03 -5.61 28.19
C ASP A 26 10.22 -6.74 29.21
N ARG A 27 9.80 -7.96 28.86
CA ARG A 27 10.01 -9.14 29.72
C ARG A 27 11.48 -9.50 29.90
N ILE A 28 12.31 -9.32 28.88
CA ILE A 28 13.77 -9.55 28.95
C ILE A 28 14.42 -8.46 29.81
N VAL A 29 14.02 -7.20 29.60
CA VAL A 29 14.56 -6.05 30.35
C VAL A 29 14.17 -6.10 31.82
N THR A 30 12.94 -6.49 32.15
CA THR A 30 12.44 -6.55 33.53
C THR A 30 13.09 -7.67 34.35
N VAL A 31 13.58 -8.73 33.72
CA VAL A 31 14.35 -9.80 34.38
C VAL A 31 15.82 -9.42 34.60
N MET A 32 16.27 -8.31 34.00
CA MET A 32 17.64 -7.82 34.11
C MET A 32 17.83 -7.05 35.44
N ASP A 33 17.99 -7.79 36.53
CA ASP A 33 18.38 -7.22 37.82
C ASP A 33 19.86 -6.81 37.78
N ARG A 34 20.12 -5.49 37.77
CA ARG A 34 21.47 -4.94 37.61
C ARG A 34 22.40 -5.25 38.79
N ASP A 35 21.84 -5.56 39.96
CA ASP A 35 22.59 -5.72 41.20
C ASP A 35 22.85 -7.21 41.57
N ALA A 36 22.23 -8.16 40.87
CA ALA A 36 22.28 -9.59 41.21
C ALA A 36 22.72 -10.54 40.06
N LEU A 37 22.94 -10.04 38.84
CA LEU A 37 23.30 -10.89 37.71
C LEU A 37 24.73 -11.43 37.82
N THR A 38 24.86 -12.72 38.14
CA THR A 38 26.12 -13.45 37.94
C THR A 38 26.46 -13.51 36.45
N ALA A 39 27.76 -13.60 36.11
CA ALA A 39 28.22 -13.62 34.71
C ALA A 39 27.55 -14.71 33.86
N GLU A 40 27.16 -15.83 34.47
CA GLU A 40 26.45 -16.93 33.82
C GLU A 40 25.00 -16.58 33.47
N GLN A 41 24.27 -15.92 34.37
CA GLN A 41 22.91 -15.46 34.10
C GLN A 41 22.88 -14.35 33.05
N PHE A 42 23.89 -13.47 33.03
CA PHE A 42 24.04 -12.46 31.99
C PHE A 42 24.26 -13.10 30.61
N ASN A 43 25.13 -14.10 30.50
CA ASN A 43 25.37 -14.83 29.24
C ASN A 43 24.12 -15.57 28.76
N LEU A 44 23.35 -16.18 29.66
CA LEU A 44 22.06 -16.81 29.33
C LEU A 44 21.03 -15.80 28.84
N LEU A 45 20.95 -14.62 29.47
CA LEU A 45 20.04 -13.55 29.06
C LEU A 45 20.41 -13.02 27.67
N ARG A 46 21.71 -12.81 27.43
CA ARG A 46 22.25 -12.40 26.13
C ARG A 46 21.93 -13.41 25.04
N ASP A 47 22.13 -14.70 25.28
CA ASP A 47 21.85 -15.74 24.27
C ASP A 47 20.36 -15.81 23.93
N ARG A 48 19.47 -15.65 24.93
CA ARG A 48 18.02 -15.55 24.70
C ARG A 48 17.66 -14.30 23.90
N MET A 49 18.27 -13.17 24.22
CA MET A 49 18.07 -11.90 23.50
C MET A 49 18.52 -12.01 22.04
N ASP A 50 19.70 -12.56 21.78
CA ASP A 50 20.23 -12.72 20.41
C ASP A 50 19.33 -13.66 19.58
N ARG A 51 18.83 -14.75 20.17
CA ARG A 51 17.87 -15.64 19.50
C ARG A 51 16.55 -14.93 19.18
N SER A 52 15.99 -14.21 20.15
CA SER A 52 14.76 -13.44 19.96
C SER A 52 14.92 -12.36 18.88
N VAL A 53 15.98 -11.56 18.93
CA VAL A 53 16.26 -10.51 17.92
C VAL A 53 16.45 -11.12 16.54
N THR A 54 17.14 -12.26 16.43
CA THR A 54 17.33 -12.95 15.15
C THR A 54 16.00 -13.45 14.56
N GLN A 55 15.13 -14.00 15.40
CA GLN A 55 13.80 -14.43 14.97
C GLN A 55 12.96 -13.23 14.51
N LEU A 56 12.89 -12.16 15.30
CA LEU A 56 12.14 -10.95 14.94
C LEU A 56 12.66 -10.33 13.65
N ARG A 57 13.98 -10.31 13.45
CA ARG A 57 14.60 -9.83 12.21
C ARG A 57 14.16 -10.65 11.00
N ASN A 58 14.16 -11.98 11.11
CA ASN A 58 13.74 -12.86 10.02
C ASN A 58 12.24 -12.69 9.70
N GLU A 59 11.39 -12.56 10.72
CA GLU A 59 9.96 -12.30 10.54
C GLU A 59 9.71 -10.92 9.89
N MET A 60 10.43 -9.87 10.31
CA MET A 60 10.36 -8.55 9.68
C MET A 60 10.80 -8.56 8.22
N ILE A 61 11.87 -9.29 7.88
CA ILE A 61 12.31 -9.45 6.49
C ILE A 61 11.23 -10.15 5.67
N GLY A 62 10.63 -11.23 6.21
CA GLY A 62 9.53 -11.94 5.54
C GLY A 62 8.34 -11.03 5.26
N LEU A 63 7.92 -10.24 6.26
CA LEU A 63 6.83 -9.28 6.10
C LEU A 63 7.17 -8.16 5.10
N ALA A 64 8.40 -7.66 5.09
CA ALA A 64 8.83 -6.63 4.15
C ALA A 64 8.81 -7.13 2.69
N VAL A 65 9.21 -8.38 2.46
CA VAL A 65 9.16 -9.01 1.13
C VAL A 65 7.71 -9.12 0.64
N ILE A 66 6.81 -9.63 1.49
CA ILE A 66 5.37 -9.75 1.16
C ILE A 66 4.76 -8.36 0.92
N GLY A 67 5.05 -7.39 1.78
CA GLY A 67 4.57 -6.02 1.65
C GLY A 67 5.03 -5.36 0.35
N THR A 68 6.28 -5.60 -0.06
CA THR A 68 6.82 -5.11 -1.32
C THR A 68 6.07 -5.70 -2.52
N LEU A 69 5.84 -7.02 -2.52
CA LEU A 69 5.07 -7.70 -3.57
C LEU A 69 3.66 -7.13 -3.70
N VAL A 70 2.94 -6.99 -2.59
CA VAL A 70 1.59 -6.42 -2.57
C VAL A 70 1.59 -4.97 -3.06
N SER A 71 2.58 -4.17 -2.66
CA SER A 71 2.73 -2.78 -3.10
C SER A 71 2.94 -2.66 -4.60
N VAL A 72 3.83 -3.48 -5.18
CA VAL A 72 4.09 -3.49 -6.64
C VAL A 72 2.82 -3.88 -7.40
N ILE A 73 2.13 -4.94 -6.98
CA ILE A 73 0.87 -5.37 -7.60
C ILE A 73 -0.18 -4.27 -7.52
N GLY A 74 -0.37 -3.68 -6.33
CA GLY A 74 -1.29 -2.57 -6.12
C GLY A 74 -0.97 -1.34 -6.98
N GLY A 75 0.32 -1.03 -7.15
CA GLY A 75 0.79 0.03 -8.03
C GLY A 75 0.46 -0.23 -9.49
N VAL A 76 0.68 -1.45 -9.98
CA VAL A 76 0.32 -1.85 -11.35
C VAL A 76 -1.18 -1.77 -11.59
N TYR A 77 -2.00 -2.24 -10.64
CA TYR A 77 -3.46 -2.12 -10.72
C TYR A 77 -3.90 -0.66 -10.74
N THR A 78 -3.33 0.18 -9.88
CA THR A 78 -3.63 1.63 -9.83
C THR A 78 -3.28 2.30 -11.15
N TYR A 79 -2.11 2.00 -11.72
CA TYR A 79 -1.69 2.54 -12.99
C TYR A 79 -2.67 2.16 -14.11
N ASN A 80 -3.04 0.88 -14.21
CA ASN A 80 -3.87 0.37 -15.29
C ASN A 80 -5.34 0.77 -15.18
N LEU A 81 -5.90 0.83 -13.97
CA LEU A 81 -7.32 1.10 -13.76
C LEU A 81 -7.63 2.58 -13.55
N VAL A 82 -6.66 3.38 -13.11
CA VAL A 82 -6.88 4.80 -12.76
C VAL A 82 -6.04 5.72 -13.62
N ILE A 83 -4.71 5.64 -13.55
CA ILE A 83 -3.82 6.62 -14.17
C ILE A 83 -3.93 6.58 -15.71
N ARG A 84 -3.83 5.40 -16.31
CA ARG A 84 -3.86 5.24 -17.76
C ARG A 84 -5.20 5.69 -18.38
N PRO A 85 -6.38 5.29 -17.85
CA PRO A 85 -7.65 5.81 -18.34
C PRO A 85 -7.81 7.33 -18.15
N LEU A 86 -7.42 7.88 -17.00
CA LEU A 86 -7.50 9.33 -16.76
C LEU A 86 -6.64 10.13 -17.73
N ARG A 87 -5.42 9.66 -18.02
CA ARG A 87 -4.55 10.30 -19.00
C ARG A 87 -5.19 10.31 -20.39
N LYS A 88 -5.78 9.19 -20.83
CA LYS A 88 -6.51 9.13 -22.10
C LYS A 88 -7.74 10.05 -22.12
N LEU A 89 -8.46 10.18 -21.01
CA LEU A 89 -9.58 11.12 -20.90
C LEU A 89 -9.13 12.57 -20.97
N ALA A 90 -7.99 12.91 -20.38
CA ALA A 90 -7.38 14.23 -20.50
C ALA A 90 -6.98 14.53 -21.95
N GLU A 91 -6.36 13.57 -22.64
CA GLU A 91 -6.04 13.68 -24.08
C GLU A 91 -7.32 13.83 -24.94
N TYR A 92 -8.39 13.11 -24.61
CA TYR A 92 -9.70 13.27 -25.26
C TYR A 92 -10.28 14.67 -25.09
N ALA A 93 -10.22 15.22 -23.88
CA ALA A 93 -10.69 16.56 -23.60
C ALA A 93 -9.85 17.64 -24.32
N ASP A 94 -8.53 17.50 -24.28
CA ASP A 94 -7.58 18.44 -24.91
C ASP A 94 -7.74 18.46 -26.44
N THR A 95 -8.01 17.30 -27.04
CA THR A 95 -8.26 17.16 -28.48
C THR A 95 -9.70 17.47 -28.90
N GLN A 96 -10.54 18.01 -27.99
CA GLN A 96 -11.96 18.31 -28.22
C GLN A 96 -12.76 17.13 -28.79
N GLY A 97 -12.45 15.92 -28.33
CA GLY A 97 -13.15 14.71 -28.75
C GLY A 97 -12.77 14.17 -30.13
N LYS A 98 -11.64 14.60 -30.71
CA LYS A 98 -11.11 14.04 -31.97
C LYS A 98 -10.45 12.67 -31.80
N THR A 99 -10.17 12.26 -30.57
CA THR A 99 -9.61 10.94 -30.24
C THR A 99 -10.69 10.00 -29.72
N GLU A 100 -10.45 8.69 -29.73
CA GLU A 100 -11.43 7.71 -29.25
C GLU A 100 -11.60 7.76 -27.73
N LEU A 101 -12.85 7.66 -27.26
CA LEU A 101 -13.16 7.57 -25.84
C LEU A 101 -12.54 6.28 -25.26
N PRO A 102 -11.76 6.32 -24.17
CA PRO A 102 -11.13 5.13 -23.65
C PRO A 102 -12.15 4.11 -23.12
N GLU A 103 -12.02 2.85 -23.54
CA GLU A 103 -12.77 1.73 -22.95
C GLU A 103 -12.32 1.49 -21.50
N ILE A 104 -13.13 1.91 -20.54
CA ILE A 104 -12.88 1.70 -19.11
C ILE A 104 -13.58 0.41 -18.69
N LYS A 105 -12.81 -0.64 -18.39
CA LYS A 105 -13.37 -1.96 -18.07
C LYS A 105 -14.13 -2.02 -16.73
N ALA A 106 -13.52 -1.54 -15.64
CA ALA A 106 -13.99 -1.88 -14.29
C ALA A 106 -14.24 -0.70 -13.33
N ASN A 107 -13.72 0.51 -13.60
CA ASN A 107 -13.85 1.64 -12.68
C ASN A 107 -15.12 2.45 -12.99
N ASN A 108 -16.11 2.40 -12.10
CA ASN A 108 -17.42 3.02 -12.31
C ASN A 108 -17.35 4.56 -12.25
N GLU A 109 -16.51 5.10 -11.38
CA GLU A 109 -16.28 6.54 -11.22
C GLU A 109 -15.64 7.13 -12.48
N ILE A 110 -14.64 6.47 -13.05
CA ILE A 110 -13.99 6.91 -14.30
C ILE A 110 -14.94 6.72 -15.49
N LYS A 111 -15.80 5.69 -15.50
CA LYS A 111 -16.86 5.56 -16.52
C LYS A 111 -17.84 6.74 -16.47
N GLN A 112 -18.28 7.13 -15.28
CA GLN A 112 -19.14 8.30 -15.09
C GLN A 112 -18.46 9.58 -15.57
N LEU A 113 -17.17 9.74 -15.28
CA LEU A 113 -16.36 10.87 -15.77
C LEU A 113 -16.28 10.88 -17.31
N ALA A 114 -16.03 9.73 -17.94
CA ALA A 114 -15.98 9.60 -19.39
C ALA A 114 -17.31 9.94 -20.07
N ALA A 115 -18.43 9.50 -19.48
CA ALA A 115 -19.76 9.84 -19.95
C ALA A 115 -20.07 11.34 -19.81
N ALA A 116 -19.68 11.97 -18.71
CA ALA A 116 -19.83 13.42 -18.55
C ALA A 116 -19.00 14.20 -19.58
N LEU A 117 -17.77 13.76 -19.84
CA LEU A 117 -16.88 14.36 -20.85
C LEU A 117 -17.44 14.26 -22.27
N SER A 118 -18.06 13.14 -22.65
CA SER A 118 -18.66 13.00 -23.97
C SER A 118 -19.90 13.90 -24.18
N HIS A 119 -20.59 14.28 -23.09
CA HIS A 119 -21.67 15.27 -23.14
C HIS A 119 -21.19 16.72 -23.23
N LEU A 120 -19.95 17.00 -22.80
CA LEU A 120 -19.36 18.34 -22.78
C LEU A 120 -18.48 18.63 -24.01
N ALA A 121 -17.87 17.61 -24.60
CA ALA A 121 -17.12 17.76 -25.85
C ALA A 121 -18.09 18.03 -27.01
N PRO A 122 -17.80 19.01 -27.89
CA PRO A 122 -18.63 19.26 -29.07
C PRO A 122 -18.71 17.99 -29.91
N ARG A 123 -19.91 17.65 -30.42
CA ARG A 123 -20.09 16.46 -31.22
C ARG A 123 -19.18 16.53 -32.45
N PRO A 124 -18.47 15.45 -32.81
CA PRO A 124 -17.68 15.41 -34.04
C PRO A 124 -18.64 15.61 -35.23
N GLY A 125 -18.72 16.83 -35.74
CA GLY A 125 -19.67 17.25 -36.78
C GLY A 125 -20.20 18.68 -36.67
N GLU A 126 -20.13 19.34 -35.50
CA GLU A 126 -20.66 20.72 -35.34
C GLU A 126 -19.71 21.83 -35.85
N PHE A 127 -18.51 21.48 -36.35
CA PHE A 127 -17.55 22.43 -36.92
C PHE A 127 -17.78 22.78 -38.40
N GLN A 128 -18.88 22.33 -39.01
CA GLN A 128 -19.19 22.59 -40.43
C GLN A 128 -20.12 23.78 -40.69
N GLN A 129 -20.48 24.58 -39.68
CA GLN A 129 -21.27 25.81 -39.90
C GLN A 129 -20.74 27.00 -39.11
N LYS A 130 -19.68 27.64 -39.63
CA LYS A 130 -19.60 29.11 -39.72
C LYS A 130 -18.47 29.55 -40.65
#